data_AF-A0A7W5EJL2-F1
#
_entry.id   AF-A0A7W5EJL2-F1
#
_cell.length_a   1.000
_cell.length_b   1.000
_cell.length_c   1.000
_cell.angle_alpha   90.00
_cell.angle_beta   90.00
_cell.angle_gamma   90.00
#
_symmetry.space_group_name_H-M   'P 1'
#
loop_
_entity.id
_entity.type
_entity.pdbx_description
1 polymer ?
#
loop_
_entity_poly.entity_id
_entity_poly.type
_entity_poly.pdbx_seq_one_letter_code
_entity_poly.pdbx_strand_id
1 'polypeptide(L)'
;MRFLALLLLAPWLLILAWAYWSYPKSLIVNGTRRAFDVLALLAAALLSVQLTVLAFDSVEIRQVGQFGPESGGIWKQVIPALYAYGGFVAVLAAALLIRHLVWRRRKPE
;
A
#
# COMPACT_ATOMS: atom_id res chain seq x y z
N MET A 1 -5.52 -13.91 13.50
CA MET A 1 -4.59 -12.76 13.65
C MET A 1 -3.97 -12.26 12.33
N ARG A 2 -4.39 -12.73 11.14
CA ARG A 2 -3.77 -12.39 9.82
C ARG A 2 -3.79 -10.89 9.49
N PHE A 3 -4.79 -10.18 10.00
CA PHE A 3 -4.99 -8.75 9.72
C PHE A 3 -4.35 -7.81 10.75
N LEU A 4 -3.67 -8.33 11.77
CA LEU A 4 -3.08 -7.49 12.82
C LEU A 4 -2.02 -6.54 12.24
N ALA A 5 -1.12 -7.05 11.40
CA ALA A 5 -0.12 -6.25 10.68
C ALA A 5 -0.76 -5.11 9.88
N LEU A 6 -1.85 -5.40 9.17
CA LEU A 6 -2.57 -4.40 8.39
C LEU A 6 -3.24 -3.36 9.28
N LEU A 7 -3.84 -3.78 10.40
CA LEU A 7 -4.46 -2.86 11.37
C LEU A 7 -3.44 -1.89 11.97
N LEU A 8 -2.26 -2.39 12.33
CA LEU A 8 -1.17 -1.57 12.87
C LEU A 8 -0.59 -0.62 11.82
N LEU A 9 -0.55 -1.04 10.55
CA LEU A 9 -0.06 -0.24 9.44
C LEU A 9 -1.13 0.74 8.89
N ALA A 10 -2.41 0.51 9.16
CA ALA A 10 -3.52 1.27 8.57
C ALA A 10 -3.41 2.80 8.77
N PRO A 11 -3.05 3.33 9.96
CA PRO A 11 -2.87 4.78 10.12
C PRO A 11 -1.86 5.37 9.12
N TRP A 12 -0.78 4.64 8.86
CA TRP A 12 0.23 5.06 7.89
C TRP A 12 -0.27 4.99 6.45
N LEU A 13 -0.96 3.92 6.06
CA LEU A 13 -1.54 3.81 4.71
C LEU A 13 -2.57 4.90 4.44
N LEU A 14 -3.37 5.27 5.45
CA LEU A 14 -4.34 6.37 5.36
C LEU A 14 -3.65 7.72 5.13
N ILE A 15 -2.52 7.98 5.81
CA ILE A 15 -1.72 9.19 5.57
C ILE A 15 -1.22 9.23 4.13
N LEU A 16 -0.75 8.10 3.59
CA LEU A 16 -0.28 8.02 2.21
C LEU A 16 -1.42 8.17 1.19
N ALA A 17 -2.58 7.56 1.46
CA ALA A 17 -3.78 7.74 0.64
C ALA A 17 -4.20 9.22 0.61
N TRP A 18 -4.21 9.88 1.77
CA TRP A 18 -4.49 11.30 1.89
C TRP A 18 -3.47 12.15 1.13
N ALA A 19 -2.18 11.84 1.25
CA ALA A 19 -1.11 12.55 0.55
C ALA A 19 -1.25 12.40 -0.98
N TYR A 20 -1.49 11.18 -1.46
CA TYR A 20 -1.77 10.89 -2.88
C TYR A 20 -2.97 11.68 -3.41
N TRP A 21 -4.05 11.75 -2.63
CA TRP A 21 -5.27 12.45 -3.01
C TRP A 21 -5.09 13.97 -3.03
N SER A 22 -4.36 14.50 -2.04
CA SER A 22 -4.22 15.95 -1.82
C SER A 22 -3.24 16.62 -2.77
N TYR A 23 -2.27 15.88 -3.30
CA TYR A 23 -1.20 16.40 -4.15
C TYR A 23 -1.14 15.68 -5.50
N PRO A 24 -0.60 16.29 -6.57
CA PRO A 24 -0.21 17.70 -6.65
C PRO A 24 -1.40 18.60 -7.02
N LYS A 25 -1.44 19.79 -6.43
CA LYS A 25 -2.52 20.80 -6.61
C LYS A 25 -2.47 21.50 -7.98
N SER A 26 -1.41 21.29 -8.76
CA SER A 26 -1.17 21.94 -10.06
C SER A 26 -1.87 21.26 -11.25
N LEU A 27 -2.31 20.01 -11.09
CA LEU A 27 -2.95 19.25 -12.15
C LEU A 27 -4.43 19.61 -12.32
N ILE A 28 -4.96 19.46 -13.53
CA ILE A 28 -6.39 19.67 -13.82
C ILE A 28 -7.22 18.71 -12.96
N VAL A 29 -8.28 19.22 -12.33
CA VAL A 29 -9.22 18.41 -11.53
C VAL A 29 -10.53 18.32 -12.30
N ASN A 30 -10.89 17.13 -12.77
CA ASN A 30 -12.15 16.86 -13.47
C ASN A 30 -12.73 15.50 -13.02
N GLY A 31 -13.95 15.17 -13.46
CA GLY A 31 -14.66 13.95 -13.06
C GLY A 31 -13.89 12.66 -13.39
N THR A 32 -13.23 12.61 -14.54
CA THR A 32 -12.44 11.43 -14.95
C THR A 32 -11.21 11.22 -14.07
N ARG A 33 -10.49 12.30 -13.70
CA ARG A 33 -9.40 12.22 -12.73
C ARG A 33 -9.89 11.72 -11.37
N ARG A 34 -11.02 12.22 -10.88
CA ARG A 34 -11.57 11.78 -9.58
C ARG A 34 -11.92 10.30 -9.59
N ALA A 35 -12.56 9.81 -10.65
CA ALA A 35 -12.86 8.39 -10.80
C ALA A 35 -11.56 7.54 -10.83
N PHE A 36 -10.55 7.98 -11.57
CA PHE A 36 -9.24 7.34 -11.58
C PHE A 36 -8.59 7.30 -10.20
N ASP A 37 -8.56 8.43 -9.48
CA ASP A 37 -7.97 8.52 -8.14
C ASP A 37 -8.70 7.58 -7.15
N VAL A 38 -10.03 7.46 -7.22
CA VAL A 38 -10.81 6.51 -6.41
C VAL A 38 -10.42 5.07 -6.74
N LEU A 39 -10.38 4.72 -8.02
CA LEU A 39 -10.02 3.37 -8.46
C LEU A 39 -8.58 3.00 -8.05
N ALA A 40 -7.65 3.95 -8.13
CA ALA A 40 -6.27 3.74 -7.68
C ALA A 40 -6.18 3.48 -6.18
N LEU A 41 -6.91 4.25 -5.36
CA LEU A 41 -6.94 4.04 -3.91
C LEU A 41 -7.60 2.70 -3.54
N LEU A 42 -8.69 2.32 -4.21
CA LEU A 42 -9.34 1.03 -4.01
C LEU A 42 -8.40 -0.12 -4.40
N ALA A 43 -7.73 -0.01 -5.56
CA ALA A 43 -6.77 -1.00 -6.01
C ALA A 43 -5.60 -1.14 -5.03
N ALA A 44 -5.08 -0.03 -4.51
CA ALA A 44 -4.00 -0.03 -3.53
C ALA A 44 -4.44 -0.74 -2.23
N ALA A 45 -5.62 -0.40 -1.71
CA ALA A 45 -6.17 -1.02 -0.51
C ALA A 45 -6.40 -2.53 -0.68
N LEU A 46 -7.02 -2.94 -1.79
CA LEU A 46 -7.26 -4.36 -2.10
C LEU A 46 -5.95 -5.13 -2.25
N LEU A 47 -4.96 -4.58 -2.97
CA LEU A 47 -3.67 -5.24 -3.13
C LEU A 47 -2.95 -5.39 -1.79
N SER A 48 -2.97 -4.38 -0.92
CA SER A 48 -2.39 -4.50 0.43
C SER A 48 -3.03 -5.61 1.24
N VAL A 49 -4.36 -5.74 1.21
CA VAL A 49 -5.08 -6.83 1.89
C VAL A 49 -4.65 -8.18 1.34
N GLN A 50 -4.67 -8.36 0.01
CA GLN A 50 -4.29 -9.61 -0.64
C GLN A 50 -2.84 -10.00 -0.31
N LEU A 51 -1.91 -9.05 -0.40
CA LEU A 51 -0.51 -9.31 -0.09
C LEU A 51 -0.28 -9.57 1.40
N THR A 52 -1.01 -8.94 2.31
CA THR A 52 -0.96 -9.27 3.75
C THR A 52 -1.30 -10.74 3.97
N VAL A 53 -2.40 -11.18 3.38
CA VAL A 53 -2.96 -12.53 3.51
C VAL A 53 -1.99 -13.57 2.94
N LEU A 54 -1.48 -13.35 1.73
CA LEU A 54 -0.52 -14.24 1.07
C LEU A 54 0.82 -14.31 1.82
N ALA A 55 1.34 -13.16 2.26
CA ALA A 55 2.60 -13.08 2.97
C ALA A 55 2.52 -13.66 4.38
N PHE A 56 1.36 -13.61 5.04
CA PHE A 56 1.18 -14.25 6.35
C PHE A 56 1.25 -15.77 6.23
N ASP A 57 0.62 -16.32 5.19
CA ASP A 57 0.54 -17.75 4.95
C ASP A 57 1.87 -18.34 4.45
N SER A 58 2.70 -17.53 3.78
CA SER A 58 4.02 -17.97 3.30
C SER A 58 5.10 -18.03 4.38
N VAL A 59 4.87 -17.41 5.55
CA VAL A 59 5.86 -17.43 6.65
C VAL A 59 5.72 -18.71 7.45
N GLU A 60 6.67 -19.62 7.22
CA GLU A 60 6.89 -20.78 8.07
C GLU A 60 7.63 -20.37 9.35
N ILE A 61 7.01 -20.58 10.51
CA ILE A 61 7.71 -20.45 11.79
C ILE A 61 8.34 -21.80 12.09
N ARG A 62 9.65 -21.91 11.89
CA ARG A 62 10.41 -23.05 12.40
C ARG A 62 10.46 -22.93 13.92
N GLN A 63 9.95 -23.93 14.64
CA GLN A 63 10.07 -23.96 16.09
C GLN A 63 11.56 -24.00 16.45
N VAL A 64 12.03 -22.95 17.11
CA VAL A 64 13.39 -22.88 17.63
C VAL A 64 13.44 -23.86 18.80
N GLY A 65 14.40 -24.79 18.80
CA GLY A 65 14.58 -25.76 19.88
C GLY A 65 14.84 -25.10 21.24
N GLN A 66 14.88 -25.92 22.29
CA GLN A 66 14.85 -25.59 23.74
C GLN A 66 15.76 -24.45 24.27
N PHE A 67 16.63 -23.84 23.47
CA PHE A 67 17.68 -22.91 23.91
C PHE A 67 17.75 -21.56 23.17
N GLY A 68 16.75 -21.20 22.34
CA GLY A 68 16.72 -19.90 21.64
C GLY A 68 15.41 -19.13 21.85
N PRO A 69 15.39 -17.78 21.84
CA PRO A 69 14.15 -17.03 22.03
C PRO A 69 13.10 -17.40 20.98
N GLU A 70 11.82 -17.40 21.38
CA GLU A 70 10.61 -17.47 20.56
C GLU A 70 10.47 -16.28 19.58
N SER A 71 11.57 -15.70 19.08
CA SER A 71 11.59 -14.51 18.25
C SER A 71 11.14 -14.77 16.80
N GLY A 72 10.84 -16.02 16.42
CA GLY A 72 10.31 -16.36 15.10
C GLY A 72 8.89 -15.85 14.85
N GLY A 73 8.07 -15.76 15.91
CA GLY A 73 6.66 -15.37 15.80
C GLY A 73 6.42 -13.96 15.24
N ILE A 74 7.34 -13.02 15.52
CA ILE A 74 7.21 -11.63 15.07
C ILE A 74 7.27 -11.49 13.55
N TRP A 75 7.96 -12.41 12.86
CA TRP A 75 8.07 -12.40 11.40
C TRP A 75 6.73 -12.64 10.69
N LYS A 76 5.77 -13.31 11.35
CA LYS A 76 4.38 -13.39 10.88
C LYS A 76 3.62 -12.08 10.93
N GLN A 77 4.18 -11.02 11.52
CA GLN A 77 3.61 -9.67 11.48
C GLN A 77 4.45 -8.74 10.62
N VAL A 78 5.78 -8.83 10.70
CA VAL A 78 6.71 -7.98 9.94
C VAL A 78 6.60 -8.23 8.44
N ILE A 79 6.65 -9.50 7.99
CA ILE A 79 6.62 -9.82 6.55
C ILE A 79 5.29 -9.38 5.91
N PRO A 80 4.11 -9.67 6.49
CA PRO A 80 2.85 -9.16 5.95
C PRO A 80 2.78 -7.64 5.89
N ALA A 81 3.29 -6.93 6.91
CA ALA A 81 3.32 -5.48 6.91
C ALA A 81 4.17 -4.91 5.75
N LEU A 82 5.34 -5.49 5.49
CA LEU A 82 6.22 -5.05 4.39
C LEU A 82 5.58 -5.29 3.02
N TYR A 83 4.94 -6.45 2.83
CA TYR A 83 4.23 -6.77 1.59
C TYR A 83 3.01 -5.88 1.36
N ALA A 84 2.23 -5.65 2.41
CA ALA A 84 1.08 -4.73 2.37
C ALA A 84 1.53 -3.31 1.99
N TYR A 85 2.59 -2.81 2.64
CA TYR A 85 3.16 -1.50 2.38
C TYR A 85 3.70 -1.38 0.96
N GLY A 86 4.52 -2.34 0.53
CA GLY A 86 5.14 -2.35 -0.79
C GLY A 86 4.09 -2.36 -1.91
N GLY A 87 3.07 -3.22 -1.79
CA GLY A 87 1.96 -3.24 -2.76
C GLY A 87 1.19 -1.92 -2.81
N PHE A 88 0.90 -1.33 -1.65
CA PHE A 88 0.21 -0.03 -1.58
C PHE A 88 0.99 1.06 -2.31
N VAL A 89 2.27 1.20 -1.96
CA VAL A 89 3.15 2.23 -2.52
C VAL A 89 3.38 2.01 -4.00
N ALA A 90 3.53 0.75 -4.45
CA ALA A 90 3.69 0.44 -5.87
C ALA A 90 2.48 0.91 -6.70
N VAL A 91 1.26 0.65 -6.23
CA VAL A 91 0.04 1.12 -6.91
C VAL A 91 -0.03 2.63 -6.91
N LEU A 92 0.22 3.28 -5.77
CA LEU A 92 0.21 4.75 -5.71
C LEU A 92 1.27 5.36 -6.62
N ALA A 93 2.49 4.82 -6.64
CA ALA A 93 3.56 5.31 -7.50
C ALA A 93 3.20 5.18 -8.99
N ALA A 94 2.67 4.04 -9.41
CA ALA A 94 2.19 3.84 -10.77
C ALA A 94 1.06 4.83 -11.10
N ALA A 95 0.09 5.00 -10.20
CA ALA A 95 -1.01 5.94 -10.36
C ALA A 95 -0.51 7.40 -10.44
N LEU A 96 0.49 7.78 -9.65
CA LEU A 96 1.13 9.11 -9.72
C LEU A 96 1.75 9.37 -11.09
N LEU A 97 2.47 8.40 -11.64
CA LEU A 97 3.09 8.50 -12.97
C LEU A 97 2.02 8.66 -14.05
N ILE A 98 1.01 7.77 -14.07
CA ILE A 98 -0.11 7.85 -15.02
C ILE A 98 -0.81 9.21 -14.91
N ARG A 99 -1.10 9.64 -13.69
CA ARG A 99 -1.78 10.90 -13.43
C ARG A 99 -0.97 12.10 -13.93
N HIS A 100 0.34 12.07 -13.74
CA HIS A 100 1.23 13.11 -14.26
C HIS A 100 1.24 13.12 -15.79
N LEU A 101 1.33 11.97 -16.45
CA LEU A 101 1.40 11.90 -17.91
C LEU A 101 0.09 12.34 -18.59
N VAL A 102 -1.06 11.99 -18.00
CA VAL A 102 -2.38 12.22 -18.63
C VAL A 102 -2.95 13.61 -18.33
N TRP A 103 -2.81 14.13 -17.09
CA TRP A 103 -3.44 15.39 -16.67
C TRP A 103 -2.48 16.57 -16.47
N ARG A 104 -1.20 16.45 -16.88
CA ARG A 104 -0.29 17.59 -16.88
C ARG A 104 -0.79 18.66 -17.83
N ARG A 105 -0.89 19.90 -17.35
CA ARG A 105 -1.20 21.06 -18.19
C ARG A 105 -0.15 21.15 -19.29
N ARG A 106 -0.57 21.09 -20.55
CA ARG A 106 0.32 21.48 -21.66
C ARG A 106 0.54 22.99 -21.54
N LYS A 107 1.79 23.42 -21.47
CA LYS A 107 2.10 24.84 -21.62
C LYS A 107 1.71 25.23 -23.06
N PRO A 108 1.05 26.38 -23.29
CA PRO A 108 0.97 26.92 -24.65
C PRO A 108 2.41 27.20 -25.12
N GLU A 109 2.74 26.74 -26.33
CA GLU A 109 3.96 27.12 -27.05
C GLU A 109 3.86 28.56 -27.55
#